data_AF-A0A7W7DPL6-F1
#
_entry.id   AF-A0A7W7DPL6-F1
#
_cell.length_a   1.000
_cell.length_b   1.000
_cell.length_c   1.000
_cell.angle_alpha   90.00
_cell.angle_beta   90.00
_cell.angle_gamma   90.00
#
_symmetry.space_group_name_H-M   'P 1'
#
loop_
_entity.id
_entity.type
_entity.pdbx_description
1 polymer ?
#
loop_
_entity_poly.entity_id
_entity_poly.type
_entity_poly.pdbx_seq_one_letter_code
_entity_poly.pdbx_strand_id
1 'polypeptide(L)'
;MELTWQKEAASSYYATNQSGNVVATAHKEAKVWHVEVAHDNRVRQVGTYRQAREVAARGLEDQRWESVRAEVLAEGDTLRFYEGEGTVTAVEEVGNNLGQLRVTTLFNGESSTITVYPGSTFERLRKPEPVEESAPVRTLDHPADAQALAEAEAGERFAPEALGMQTIDLHPFIAVVDVIAGTGVLISPPASEDLPLSEGGATLHDALLADTCRRLSSLGVEPLEGEDGSLSLEGVTDDGRKVFSLFVSYCITTEPDFEEVAASVEALRQAAGL
;
A
#
# COMPACT_ATOMS: atom_id res chain seq x y z
N MET A 1 -12.71 -17.61 -8.34
CA MET A 1 -12.23 -17.68 -9.74
C MET A 1 -11.65 -19.06 -10.00
N GLU A 2 -11.99 -19.73 -11.09
CA GLU A 2 -11.45 -21.07 -11.39
C GLU A 2 -10.15 -20.94 -12.19
N LEU A 3 -9.04 -21.41 -11.61
CA LEU A 3 -7.71 -21.35 -12.21
C LEU A 3 -7.31 -22.72 -12.77
N THR A 4 -6.85 -22.72 -14.02
CA THR A 4 -6.32 -23.92 -14.65
C THR A 4 -4.81 -23.94 -14.51
N TRP A 5 -4.29 -24.91 -13.75
CA TRP A 5 -2.86 -25.07 -13.50
C TRP A 5 -2.24 -26.04 -14.49
N GLN A 6 -1.14 -25.63 -15.11
CA GLN A 6 -0.40 -26.42 -16.10
C GLN A 6 1.06 -26.52 -15.66
N LYS A 7 1.66 -27.68 -15.92
CA LYS A 7 3.05 -27.93 -15.58
C LYS A 7 3.93 -27.50 -16.74
N GLU A 8 4.91 -26.65 -16.46
CA GLU A 8 5.86 -26.16 -17.47
C GLU A 8 7.13 -27.01 -17.47
N ALA A 9 7.71 -27.21 -16.29
CA ALA A 9 8.97 -27.93 -16.11
C ALA A 9 8.93 -28.81 -14.86
N ALA A 10 10.04 -29.50 -14.58
CA ALA A 10 10.22 -30.15 -13.28
C ALA A 10 10.12 -29.08 -12.19
N SER A 11 9.18 -29.25 -11.26
CA SER A 11 8.97 -28.31 -10.15
C SER A 11 8.52 -26.89 -10.53
N SER A 12 8.04 -26.65 -11.77
CA SER A 12 7.47 -25.36 -12.21
C SER A 12 6.07 -25.52 -12.80
N TYR A 13 5.16 -24.64 -12.43
CA TYR A 13 3.76 -24.60 -12.85
C TYR A 13 3.33 -23.17 -13.13
N TYR A 14 2.37 -23.00 -14.03
CA TYR A 14 1.69 -21.73 -14.24
C TYR A 14 0.17 -21.92 -14.18
N ALA A 15 -0.54 -20.86 -13.78
CA ALA A 15 -1.98 -20.80 -13.74
C ALA A 15 -2.48 -19.89 -14.85
N THR A 16 -3.53 -20.31 -15.55
CA THR A 16 -4.24 -19.49 -16.52
C THR A 16 -5.65 -19.16 -16.04
N ASN A 17 -6.13 -17.96 -16.40
CA ASN A 17 -7.53 -17.58 -16.22
C ASN A 17 -8.41 -18.15 -17.36
N GLN A 18 -9.73 -17.89 -17.31
CA GLN A 18 -10.67 -18.37 -18.34
C GLN A 18 -10.39 -17.81 -19.75
N SER A 19 -9.66 -16.71 -19.85
CA SER A 19 -9.23 -16.12 -21.13
C SER A 19 -7.93 -16.73 -21.65
N GLY A 20 -7.31 -17.67 -20.92
CA GLY A 20 -6.06 -18.32 -21.29
C GLY A 20 -4.80 -17.53 -20.92
N ASN A 21 -4.93 -16.36 -20.28
CA ASN A 21 -3.78 -15.55 -19.87
C ASN A 21 -3.12 -16.16 -18.63
N VAL A 22 -1.79 -16.17 -18.62
CA VAL A 22 -1.01 -16.58 -17.43
C VAL A 22 -1.19 -15.53 -16.35
N VAL A 23 -1.67 -15.96 -15.18
CA VAL A 23 -2.03 -15.09 -14.06
C VAL A 23 -1.30 -15.43 -12.76
N ALA A 24 -0.61 -16.56 -12.72
CA ALA A 24 0.33 -16.88 -11.64
C ALA A 24 1.36 -17.90 -12.10
N THR A 25 2.54 -17.89 -11.48
CA THR A 25 3.55 -18.94 -11.59
C THR A 25 3.83 -19.50 -10.20
N ALA A 26 4.20 -20.78 -10.15
CA ALA A 26 4.63 -21.43 -8.93
C ALA A 26 5.82 -22.34 -9.24
N HIS A 27 6.97 -22.04 -8.65
CA HIS A 27 8.17 -22.84 -8.79
C HIS A 27 8.65 -23.33 -7.43
N LYS A 28 9.20 -24.55 -7.37
CA LYS A 28 9.72 -25.13 -6.15
C LYS A 28 11.24 -25.07 -6.14
N GLU A 29 11.77 -24.36 -5.16
CA GLU A 29 13.20 -24.34 -4.85
C GLU A 29 13.43 -25.05 -3.51
N ALA A 30 14.32 -26.06 -3.51
CA ALA A 30 14.54 -26.96 -2.38
C ALA A 30 13.23 -27.56 -1.79
N LYS A 31 12.77 -27.05 -0.63
CA LYS A 31 11.55 -27.50 0.06
C LYS A 31 10.44 -26.45 0.06
N VAL A 32 10.64 -25.30 -0.60
CA VAL A 32 9.73 -24.16 -0.57
C VAL A 32 9.16 -23.93 -1.97
N TRP A 33 7.89 -23.53 -2.03
CA TRP A 33 7.23 -23.07 -3.24
C TRP A 33 7.20 -21.56 -3.24
N HIS A 34 7.70 -20.97 -4.32
CA HIS A 34 7.66 -19.55 -4.60
C HIS A 34 6.52 -19.32 -5.58
N VAL A 35 5.61 -18.42 -5.20
CA VAL A 35 4.39 -18.13 -5.94
C VAL A 35 4.42 -16.67 -6.33
N GLU A 36 4.32 -16.42 -7.62
CA GLU A 36 4.21 -15.09 -8.17
C GLU A 36 2.84 -14.97 -8.81
N VAL A 37 2.10 -13.91 -8.50
CA VAL A 37 0.81 -13.63 -9.12
C VAL A 37 1.03 -12.49 -10.10
N ALA A 38 0.58 -12.63 -11.34
CA ALA A 38 0.78 -11.61 -12.37
C ALA A 38 0.24 -10.27 -11.87
N HIS A 39 1.01 -9.19 -11.99
CA HIS A 39 0.69 -7.85 -11.48
C HIS A 39 0.66 -7.70 -9.95
N ASP A 40 0.94 -8.74 -9.17
CA ASP A 40 1.36 -8.65 -7.75
C ASP A 40 2.89 -8.71 -7.78
N ASN A 41 3.58 -7.59 -7.57
CA ASN A 41 5.06 -7.54 -7.55
C ASN A 41 5.67 -8.28 -6.34
N ARG A 42 4.89 -9.16 -5.68
CA ARG A 42 5.26 -9.90 -4.47
C ARG A 42 5.36 -11.38 -4.78
N VAL A 43 6.52 -11.96 -4.48
CA VAL A 43 6.71 -13.41 -4.45
C VAL A 43 6.35 -13.92 -3.05
N ARG A 44 5.44 -14.89 -2.97
CA ARG A 44 5.02 -15.50 -1.71
C ARG A 44 5.61 -16.89 -1.56
N GLN A 45 6.16 -17.18 -0.38
CA GLN A 45 6.76 -18.47 -0.06
C GLN A 45 5.80 -19.36 0.73
N VAL A 46 5.61 -20.62 0.29
CA VAL A 46 4.73 -21.58 0.95
C VAL A 46 5.32 -22.99 0.97
N GLY A 47 4.90 -23.81 1.94
CA GLY A 47 5.47 -25.15 2.14
C GLY A 47 4.96 -26.21 1.16
N THR A 48 3.82 -25.97 0.51
CA THR A 48 3.16 -26.98 -0.34
C THR A 48 2.58 -26.39 -1.61
N TYR A 49 2.49 -27.22 -2.66
CA TYR A 49 1.84 -26.84 -3.91
C TYR A 49 0.35 -26.48 -3.71
N ARG A 50 -0.34 -27.10 -2.76
CA ARG A 50 -1.73 -26.76 -2.44
C ARG A 50 -1.84 -25.32 -1.92
N GLN A 51 -1.00 -24.96 -0.96
CA GLN A 51 -0.94 -23.59 -0.44
C GLN A 51 -0.58 -22.59 -1.55
N ALA A 52 0.27 -22.99 -2.50
CA ALA A 52 0.62 -22.14 -3.63
C ALA A 52 -0.60 -21.78 -4.50
N ARG A 53 -1.47 -22.77 -4.76
CA ARG A 53 -2.72 -22.54 -5.49
C ARG A 53 -3.68 -21.63 -4.73
N GLU A 54 -3.79 -21.80 -3.42
CA GLU A 54 -4.65 -20.98 -2.55
C GLU A 54 -4.16 -19.53 -2.49
N VAL A 55 -2.85 -19.32 -2.37
CA VAL A 55 -2.22 -18.00 -2.39
C VAL A 55 -2.45 -17.29 -3.72
N ALA A 56 -2.24 -17.98 -4.84
CA ALA A 56 -2.47 -17.40 -6.16
C ALA A 56 -3.95 -17.02 -6.37
N ALA A 57 -4.88 -17.87 -5.93
CA ALA A 57 -6.30 -17.58 -6.03
C ALA A 57 -6.70 -16.36 -5.20
N ARG A 58 -6.15 -16.21 -3.99
CA ARG A 58 -6.41 -15.05 -3.12
C ARG A 58 -5.77 -13.78 -3.68
N GLY A 59 -4.51 -13.83 -4.14
CA GLY A 59 -3.84 -12.67 -4.73
C GLY A 59 -4.60 -12.12 -5.94
N LEU A 60 -5.18 -12.99 -6.77
CA LEU A 60 -6.01 -12.58 -7.89
C LEU A 60 -7.37 -12.00 -7.47
N GLU A 61 -7.92 -12.46 -6.34
CA GLU A 61 -9.15 -11.90 -5.79
C GLU A 61 -8.92 -10.50 -5.24
N ASP A 62 -7.79 -10.28 -4.56
CA ASP A 62 -7.36 -8.97 -4.06
C ASP A 62 -7.10 -7.99 -5.22
N GLN A 63 -6.57 -8.46 -6.36
CA GLN A 63 -6.36 -7.66 -7.57
C GLN A 63 -7.63 -7.24 -8.33
N ARG A 64 -8.79 -7.83 -8.00
CA ARG A 64 -10.06 -7.37 -8.57
C ARG A 64 -10.46 -6.03 -7.98
N TRP A 65 -9.86 -5.61 -6.87
CA TRP A 65 -10.22 -4.41 -6.15
C TRP A 65 -9.08 -3.39 -6.21
N GLU A 66 -9.43 -2.13 -6.38
CA GLU A 66 -8.50 -1.00 -6.33
C GLU A 66 -8.98 -0.01 -5.25
N SER A 67 -8.03 0.57 -4.52
CA SER A 67 -8.34 1.67 -3.60
C SER A 67 -8.46 2.97 -4.40
N VAL A 68 -9.64 3.57 -4.39
CA VAL A 68 -9.93 4.82 -5.11
C VAL A 68 -10.49 5.85 -4.15
N ARG A 69 -10.21 7.12 -4.42
CA ARG A 69 -10.78 8.21 -3.63
C ARG A 69 -12.24 8.47 -4.04
N ALA A 70 -13.03 8.97 -3.09
CA ALA A 70 -14.45 9.28 -3.25
C ALA A 70 -14.73 10.16 -4.48
N GLU A 71 -13.82 11.08 -4.79
CA GLU A 71 -13.91 12.02 -5.92
C GLU A 71 -13.83 11.35 -7.29
N VAL A 72 -13.30 10.12 -7.35
CA VAL A 72 -13.13 9.34 -8.59
C VAL A 72 -14.26 8.32 -8.76
N LEU A 73 -15.17 8.23 -7.79
CA LEU A 73 -16.34 7.37 -7.89
C LEU A 73 -17.32 7.91 -8.93
N ALA A 74 -17.88 6.98 -9.71
CA ALA A 74 -18.91 7.27 -10.68
C ALA A 74 -20.08 6.30 -10.53
N GLU A 75 -21.23 6.70 -11.06
CA GLU A 75 -22.37 5.81 -11.21
C GLU A 75 -21.97 4.54 -11.99
N GLY A 76 -22.40 3.38 -11.49
CA GLY A 76 -22.06 2.06 -12.02
C GLY A 76 -20.81 1.43 -11.42
N ASP A 77 -20.04 2.15 -10.60
CA ASP A 77 -18.90 1.56 -9.89
C ASP A 77 -19.38 0.54 -8.84
N THR A 78 -18.75 -0.64 -8.78
CA THR A 78 -19.02 -1.63 -7.73
C THR A 78 -18.03 -1.43 -6.60
N LEU A 79 -18.52 -1.23 -5.38
CA LEU A 79 -17.72 -1.05 -4.16
C LEU A 79 -17.79 -2.29 -3.27
N ARG A 80 -16.68 -2.59 -2.60
CA ARG A 80 -16.63 -3.62 -1.56
C ARG A 80 -16.98 -3.02 -0.21
N PHE A 81 -17.94 -3.64 0.46
CA PHE A 81 -18.31 -3.39 1.85
C PHE A 81 -18.05 -4.65 2.67
N TYR A 82 -18.02 -4.50 3.99
CA TYR A 82 -17.86 -5.64 4.90
C TYR A 82 -18.93 -6.73 4.68
N GLU A 83 -20.17 -6.32 4.38
CA GLU A 83 -21.30 -7.23 4.20
C GLU A 83 -21.46 -7.75 2.75
N GLY A 84 -20.68 -7.25 1.79
CA GLY A 84 -20.73 -7.68 0.39
C GLY A 84 -20.41 -6.56 -0.60
N GLU A 85 -20.96 -6.64 -1.81
CA GLU A 85 -20.72 -5.68 -2.90
C GLU A 85 -21.94 -4.77 -3.12
N GLY A 86 -21.72 -3.47 -3.32
CA GLY A 86 -22.78 -2.51 -3.64
C GLY A 86 -22.42 -1.67 -4.86
N THR A 87 -23.42 -1.28 -5.65
CA THR A 87 -23.21 -0.48 -6.86
C THR A 87 -23.50 0.99 -6.59
N VAL A 88 -22.59 1.89 -6.95
CA VAL A 88 -22.81 3.33 -6.88
C VAL A 88 -23.91 3.73 -7.86
N THR A 89 -24.94 4.38 -7.36
CA THR A 89 -26.07 4.89 -8.16
C THR A 89 -26.08 6.40 -8.29
N ALA A 90 -25.41 7.12 -7.39
CA ALA A 90 -25.20 8.56 -7.50
C ALA A 90 -24.00 9.02 -6.67
N VAL A 91 -23.33 10.07 -7.15
CA VAL A 91 -22.32 10.82 -6.38
C VAL A 91 -22.65 12.30 -6.54
N GLU A 92 -22.97 12.98 -5.44
CA GLU A 92 -23.39 14.38 -5.43
C GLU A 92 -22.50 15.21 -4.52
N GLU A 93 -22.11 16.41 -4.93
CA GLU A 93 -21.48 17.37 -4.01
C GLU A 93 -22.51 17.90 -3.01
N VAL A 94 -22.16 17.86 -1.73
CA VAL A 94 -22.95 18.53 -0.70
C VAL A 94 -22.57 20.00 -0.75
N GLY A 95 -23.54 20.87 -1.05
CA GLY A 95 -23.37 22.33 -1.13
C GLY A 95 -23.05 23.01 0.21
N ASN A 96 -21.95 22.60 0.83
CA ASN A 96 -21.38 23.15 2.05
C ASN A 96 -19.91 23.55 1.82
N ASN A 97 -19.34 24.29 2.75
CA ASN A 97 -17.96 24.78 2.64
C ASN A 97 -16.89 23.69 2.93
N LEU A 98 -17.30 22.43 3.08
CA LEU A 98 -16.42 21.31 3.47
C LEU A 98 -16.08 20.39 2.30
N GLY A 99 -16.63 20.63 1.10
CA GLY A 99 -16.39 19.82 -0.09
C GLY A 99 -16.87 18.38 0.04
N GLN A 100 -17.84 18.11 0.92
CA GLN A 100 -18.32 16.75 1.16
C GLN A 100 -19.01 16.16 -0.07
N LEU A 101 -18.89 14.85 -0.23
CA LEU A 101 -19.59 14.09 -1.25
C LEU A 101 -20.66 13.22 -0.62
N ARG A 102 -21.82 13.13 -1.27
CA ARG A 102 -22.88 12.19 -0.96
C ARG A 102 -22.81 11.06 -1.97
N VAL A 103 -22.46 9.87 -1.50
CA VAL A 103 -22.39 8.66 -2.33
C VAL A 103 -23.61 7.81 -2.01
N THR A 104 -24.43 7.53 -3.02
CA THR A 104 -25.57 6.63 -2.94
C THR A 104 -25.19 5.30 -3.57
N THR A 105 -25.45 4.21 -2.87
CA THR A 105 -25.20 2.85 -3.35
C THR A 105 -26.45 1.99 -3.27
N LEU A 106 -26.55 1.02 -4.18
CA LEU A 106 -27.52 -0.05 -4.15
C LEU A 106 -26.84 -1.32 -3.66
N PHE A 107 -27.23 -1.79 -2.49
CA PHE A 107 -26.71 -2.99 -1.85
C PHE A 107 -27.86 -3.96 -1.59
N ASN A 108 -27.80 -5.18 -2.13
CA ASN A 108 -28.89 -6.17 -2.03
C ASN A 108 -30.29 -5.64 -2.43
N GLY A 109 -30.35 -4.66 -3.35
CA GLY A 109 -31.59 -4.03 -3.79
C GLY A 109 -32.10 -2.90 -2.87
N GLU A 110 -31.39 -2.60 -1.79
CA GLU A 110 -31.67 -1.47 -0.91
C GLU A 110 -30.73 -0.30 -1.21
N SER A 111 -31.30 0.91 -1.27
CA SER A 111 -30.51 2.12 -1.48
C SER A 111 -29.99 2.63 -0.14
N SER A 112 -28.67 2.77 -0.02
CA SER A 112 -28.00 3.43 1.09
C SER A 112 -27.36 4.72 0.61
N THR A 113 -27.24 5.71 1.49
CA THR A 113 -26.59 6.99 1.19
C THR A 113 -25.64 7.34 2.32
N ILE A 114 -24.40 7.62 1.97
CA ILE A 114 -23.35 8.02 2.91
C ILE A 114 -22.80 9.40 2.53
N THR A 115 -22.48 10.21 3.52
CA THR A 115 -21.77 11.49 3.31
C THR A 115 -20.32 11.29 3.71
N VAL A 116 -19.40 11.59 2.81
CA VAL A 116 -17.96 11.38 2.97
C VAL A 116 -17.20 12.67 2.74
N TYR A 117 -16.01 12.75 3.34
CA TYR A 117 -15.10 13.88 3.14
C TYR A 117 -14.21 13.64 1.92
N PRO A 118 -13.68 14.71 1.30
CA PRO A 118 -12.60 14.60 0.33
C PRO A 118 -11.46 13.73 0.84
N GLY A 119 -10.90 12.89 -0.03
CA GLY A 119 -9.83 11.96 0.29
C GLY A 119 -10.28 10.65 0.94
N SER A 120 -11.57 10.47 1.24
CA SER A 120 -12.09 9.18 1.72
C SER A 120 -11.88 8.10 0.65
N THR A 121 -11.34 6.95 1.05
CA THR A 121 -11.00 5.85 0.13
C THR A 121 -12.04 4.74 0.15
N PHE A 122 -12.27 4.14 -1.02
CA PHE A 122 -13.14 2.99 -1.22
C PHE A 122 -12.41 1.89 -1.98
N GLU A 123 -12.71 0.63 -1.67
CA GLU A 123 -12.32 -0.49 -2.51
C GLU A 123 -13.34 -0.62 -3.64
N ARG A 124 -12.93 -0.28 -4.86
CA ARG A 124 -13.75 -0.37 -6.07
C ARG A 124 -13.31 -1.57 -6.91
N LEU A 125 -14.27 -2.28 -7.49
CA LEU A 125 -14.00 -3.31 -8.48
C LEU A 125 -13.31 -2.67 -9.69
N ARG A 126 -12.08 -3.11 -9.96
CA ARG A 126 -11.27 -2.61 -11.06
C ARG A 126 -12.05 -2.73 -12.35
N LYS A 127 -12.22 -1.60 -13.05
CA LYS A 127 -12.83 -1.62 -14.38
C LYS A 127 -11.92 -2.43 -15.30
N PRO A 128 -12.47 -3.31 -16.15
CA PRO A 128 -11.65 -3.93 -17.18
C PRO A 128 -11.02 -2.81 -17.99
N GLU A 129 -9.69 -2.80 -18.08
CA GLU A 129 -9.02 -1.94 -19.07
C GLU A 129 -9.65 -2.25 -20.43
N PRO A 130 -10.01 -1.23 -21.22
CA PRO A 130 -10.42 -1.48 -22.59
C PRO A 130 -9.25 -2.22 -23.24
N VAL A 131 -9.50 -3.47 -23.63
CA VAL A 131 -8.53 -4.28 -24.35
C VAL A 131 -8.29 -3.54 -25.66
N GLU A 132 -7.23 -2.73 -25.73
CA GLU A 132 -6.65 -2.41 -27.02
C GLU A 132 -6.26 -3.75 -27.62
N GLU A 133 -6.97 -4.07 -28.70
CA GLU A 133 -6.82 -5.26 -29.52
C GLU A 133 -5.32 -5.43 -29.80
N SER A 134 -4.67 -6.34 -29.08
CA SER A 134 -3.23 -6.52 -29.15
C SER A 134 -2.87 -7.00 -30.55
N ALA A 135 -2.31 -6.08 -31.34
CA ALA A 135 -1.70 -6.37 -32.61
C ALA A 135 -0.70 -7.53 -32.46
N PRO A 136 -0.54 -8.37 -33.50
CA PRO A 136 0.24 -9.60 -33.39
C PRO A 136 1.69 -9.31 -33.03
N VAL A 137 2.20 -10.09 -32.09
CA VAL A 137 3.59 -10.21 -31.63
C VAL A 137 4.59 -9.75 -32.70
N ARG A 138 5.16 -8.56 -32.53
CA ARG A 138 6.35 -8.13 -33.26
C ARG A 138 7.56 -8.36 -32.38
N THR A 139 8.37 -9.32 -32.80
CA THR A 139 9.75 -9.50 -32.36
C THR A 139 10.52 -8.18 -32.43
N LEU A 140 11.16 -7.84 -31.30
CA LEU A 140 12.13 -6.77 -31.14
C LEU A 140 13.23 -6.88 -32.19
N ASP A 141 13.33 -5.90 -33.09
CA ASP A 141 14.54 -5.56 -33.83
C ASP A 141 14.36 -4.19 -34.52
N HIS A 142 14.23 -3.10 -33.77
CA HIS A 142 14.66 -1.79 -34.30
C HIS A 142 14.96 -0.73 -33.21
N PRO A 143 16.05 0.04 -33.34
CA PRO A 143 16.57 0.94 -32.31
C PRO A 143 15.90 2.34 -32.29
N ALA A 144 14.68 2.48 -32.80
CA ALA A 144 14.01 3.77 -32.96
C ALA A 144 12.96 4.11 -31.88
N ASP A 145 12.59 3.15 -31.02
CA ASP A 145 11.56 3.35 -30.00
C ASP A 145 12.08 4.04 -28.72
N ALA A 146 13.38 4.39 -28.67
CA ALA A 146 13.99 5.04 -27.52
C ALA A 146 13.61 6.52 -27.34
N GLN A 147 12.88 7.13 -28.29
CA GLN A 147 12.64 8.58 -28.29
C GLN A 147 11.17 9.00 -28.08
N ALA A 148 10.22 8.06 -28.08
CA ALA A 148 8.79 8.37 -27.86
C ALA A 148 8.33 8.20 -26.39
N LEU A 149 9.16 7.60 -25.52
CA LEU A 149 8.83 7.45 -24.09
C LEU A 149 9.15 8.68 -23.23
N ALA A 150 9.76 9.73 -23.80
CA ALA A 150 10.28 10.87 -23.03
C ALA A 150 9.29 12.04 -22.83
N GLU A 151 8.09 12.00 -23.42
CA GLU A 151 7.18 13.17 -23.41
C GLU A 151 5.79 12.89 -22.81
N ALA A 152 5.56 11.72 -22.19
CA ALA A 152 4.26 11.35 -21.60
C ALA A 152 4.23 11.22 -20.07
N GLU A 153 5.26 11.68 -19.35
CA GLU A 153 5.28 11.74 -17.88
C GLU A 153 5.37 13.20 -17.39
N ALA A 154 4.26 13.93 -17.57
CA ALA A 154 4.03 15.21 -16.91
C ALA A 154 2.72 15.13 -16.10
N GLY A 155 2.80 14.43 -14.98
CA GLY A 155 1.80 14.43 -13.93
C GLY A 155 2.51 14.17 -12.61
N GLU A 156 2.73 15.23 -11.84
CA GLU A 156 3.44 15.24 -10.55
C GLU A 156 2.87 14.18 -9.58
N ARG A 157 3.41 12.97 -9.64
CA ARG A 157 3.47 12.00 -8.55
C ARG A 157 4.92 12.03 -8.08
N PHE A 158 5.11 12.20 -6.77
CA PHE A 158 6.37 12.07 -6.04
C PHE A 158 7.53 11.57 -6.91
N ALA A 159 8.29 12.50 -7.49
CA ALA A 159 9.59 12.15 -8.03
C ALA A 159 10.48 11.87 -6.79
N PRO A 160 11.07 10.67 -6.65
CA PRO A 160 12.08 10.43 -5.63
C PRO A 160 13.36 11.14 -6.08
N GLU A 161 13.40 12.47 -5.95
CA GLU A 161 14.56 13.27 -6.35
C GLU A 161 15.76 13.08 -5.40
N ALA A 162 15.63 12.30 -4.33
CA ALA A 162 16.73 11.91 -3.47
C ALA A 162 16.69 10.41 -3.13
N LEU A 163 17.64 9.66 -3.68
CA LEU A 163 18.01 8.33 -3.18
C LEU A 163 18.56 8.49 -1.75
N GLY A 164 17.96 7.81 -0.76
CA GLY A 164 18.46 7.75 0.62
C GLY A 164 17.46 8.21 1.69
N MET A 165 18.00 8.65 2.83
CA MET A 165 17.21 9.05 4.00
C MET A 165 16.39 10.32 3.73
N GLN A 166 15.11 10.29 4.07
CA GLN A 166 14.16 11.39 3.86
C GLN A 166 13.52 11.80 5.20
N THR A 167 13.28 13.10 5.35
CA THR A 167 12.57 13.64 6.51
C THR A 167 11.18 14.12 6.07
N ILE A 168 10.15 13.65 6.78
CA ILE A 168 8.76 14.00 6.55
C ILE A 168 8.28 14.83 7.75
N ASP A 169 7.95 16.09 7.50
CA ASP A 169 7.37 16.98 8.51
C ASP A 169 5.88 16.70 8.69
N LEU A 170 5.52 16.21 9.87
CA LEU A 170 4.16 15.87 10.27
C LEU A 170 3.72 16.71 11.45
N HIS A 171 4.24 17.94 11.58
CA HIS A 171 4.11 18.82 12.73
C HIS A 171 2.89 18.53 13.64
N PRO A 172 3.12 18.23 14.94
CA PRO A 172 4.37 18.44 15.67
C PRO A 172 5.37 17.26 15.59
N PHE A 173 5.00 16.17 14.93
CA PHE A 173 5.88 15.00 14.77
C PHE A 173 6.82 15.15 13.58
N ILE A 174 7.94 14.43 13.63
CA ILE A 174 8.89 14.33 12.51
C ILE A 174 9.13 12.85 12.24
N ALA A 175 8.98 12.41 10.99
CA ALA A 175 9.41 11.08 10.58
C ALA A 175 10.71 11.16 9.78
N VAL A 176 11.61 10.23 10.02
CA VAL A 176 12.83 10.03 9.22
C VAL A 176 12.77 8.63 8.65
N VAL A 177 12.81 8.50 7.33
CA VAL A 177 12.63 7.22 6.64
C VAL A 177 13.81 6.95 5.72
N ASP A 178 14.26 5.71 5.66
CA ASP A 178 15.17 5.21 4.65
C ASP A 178 14.37 4.41 3.63
N VAL A 179 14.06 5.05 2.49
CA VAL A 179 13.30 4.42 1.42
C VAL A 179 14.09 3.33 0.70
N ILE A 180 15.41 3.25 0.88
CA ILE A 180 16.23 2.18 0.29
C ILE A 180 16.06 0.92 1.13
N ALA A 181 16.33 1.01 2.42
CA ALA A 181 16.28 -0.13 3.35
C ALA A 181 14.86 -0.50 3.81
N GLY A 182 13.86 0.36 3.57
CA GLY A 182 12.48 0.10 3.96
C GLY A 182 12.18 0.32 5.44
N THR A 183 13.02 1.11 6.11
CA THR A 183 12.97 1.36 7.55
C THR A 183 12.69 2.84 7.83
N GLY A 184 12.25 3.15 9.04
CA GLY A 184 12.12 4.54 9.46
C GLY A 184 11.89 4.67 10.95
N VAL A 185 11.85 5.92 11.41
CA VAL A 185 11.56 6.28 12.79
C VAL A 185 10.61 7.48 12.84
N LEU A 186 9.69 7.46 13.80
CA LEU A 186 8.80 8.56 14.12
C LEU A 186 9.24 9.20 15.44
N ILE A 187 9.57 10.47 15.40
CA ILE A 187 10.03 11.25 16.55
C ILE A 187 8.85 12.08 17.05
N SER A 188 8.48 11.85 18.31
CA SER A 188 7.46 12.65 18.99
C SER A 188 7.95 14.06 19.33
N PRO A 189 7.04 15.01 19.58
CA PRO A 189 7.42 16.33 20.07
C PRO A 189 8.00 16.23 21.49
N PRO A 190 8.74 17.24 21.96
CA PRO A 190 9.31 17.25 23.31
C PRO A 190 8.24 16.99 24.38
N ALA A 191 8.54 16.14 25.36
CA ALA A 191 7.60 15.86 26.46
C ALA A 191 7.20 17.13 27.24
N SER A 192 8.03 18.18 27.22
CA SER A 192 7.72 19.49 27.80
C SER A 192 6.59 20.25 27.10
N GLU A 193 6.31 19.92 25.84
CA GLU A 193 5.24 20.51 25.03
C GLU A 193 3.93 19.70 25.12
N ASP A 194 3.98 18.52 25.75
CA ASP A 194 2.83 17.65 25.86
C ASP A 194 1.84 18.17 26.92
N LEU A 195 0.58 18.30 26.53
CA LEU A 195 -0.48 18.79 27.41
C LEU A 195 -1.36 17.63 27.88
N PRO A 196 -1.53 17.43 29.20
CA PRO A 196 -2.46 16.43 29.70
C PRO A 196 -3.90 16.88 29.40
N LEU A 197 -4.65 16.02 28.71
CA LEU A 197 -6.04 16.28 28.33
C LEU A 197 -7.05 15.69 29.33
N SER A 198 -6.63 14.78 30.20
CA SER A 198 -7.49 14.16 31.20
C SER A 198 -6.70 13.67 32.42
N GLU A 199 -7.38 13.50 33.56
CA GLU A 199 -6.80 12.87 34.76
C GLU A 199 -6.42 11.40 34.53
N GLY A 200 -6.98 10.77 33.49
CA GLY A 200 -6.69 9.38 33.11
C GLY A 200 -5.40 9.19 32.31
N GLY A 201 -4.64 10.25 32.08
CA GLY A 201 -3.31 10.17 31.45
C GLY A 201 -3.28 10.37 29.93
N ALA A 202 -4.42 10.60 29.27
CA ALA A 202 -4.42 10.95 27.85
C ALA A 202 -3.74 12.31 27.62
N THR A 203 -2.82 12.36 26.65
CA THR A 203 -2.09 13.60 26.32
C THR A 203 -2.44 14.13 24.94
N LEU A 204 -2.05 15.38 24.67
CA LEU A 204 -2.21 16.00 23.35
C LEU A 204 -1.43 15.22 22.30
N HIS A 205 -0.23 14.73 22.63
CA HIS A 205 0.55 13.91 21.73
C HIS A 205 -0.17 12.61 21.39
N ASP A 206 -0.80 11.93 22.35
CA ASP A 206 -1.58 10.71 22.07
C ASP A 206 -2.73 10.97 21.09
N ALA A 207 -3.42 12.10 21.23
CA ALA A 207 -4.51 12.49 20.34
C ALA A 207 -4.03 12.80 18.91
N LEU A 208 -2.84 13.41 18.77
CA LEU A 208 -2.24 13.76 17.48
C LEU A 208 -1.49 12.59 16.82
N LEU A 209 -1.07 11.60 17.61
CA LEU A 209 -0.35 10.42 17.15
C LEU A 209 -1.20 9.59 16.18
N ALA A 210 -2.48 9.37 16.48
CA ALA A 210 -3.37 8.65 15.58
C ALA A 210 -3.53 9.35 14.23
N ASP A 211 -3.60 10.68 14.21
CA ASP A 211 -3.64 11.47 12.97
C ASP A 211 -2.34 11.38 12.19
N THR A 212 -1.21 11.47 12.90
CA THR A 212 0.15 11.33 12.35
C THR A 212 0.33 9.98 11.67
N CYS A 213 -0.07 8.88 12.33
CA CYS A 213 -0.01 7.54 11.74
C CYS A 213 -0.87 7.44 10.47
N ARG A 214 -2.08 8.01 10.45
CA ARG A 214 -2.92 8.03 9.23
C ARG A 214 -2.26 8.78 8.09
N ARG A 215 -1.59 9.91 8.36
CA ARG A 215 -0.84 10.68 7.36
C ARG A 215 0.33 9.87 6.82
N LEU A 216 1.09 9.17 7.68
CA LEU A 216 2.17 8.27 7.27
C LEU A 216 1.67 7.12 6.38
N SER A 217 0.55 6.48 6.73
CA SER A 217 0.01 5.38 5.94
C SER A 217 -0.35 5.81 4.51
N SER A 218 -0.80 7.06 4.32
CA SER A 218 -1.06 7.60 2.97
C SER A 218 0.20 7.73 2.10
N LEU A 219 1.38 7.72 2.72
CA LEU A 219 2.70 7.74 2.08
C LEU A 219 3.31 6.33 1.99
N GLY A 220 2.58 5.29 2.38
CA GLY A 220 3.11 3.92 2.46
C GLY A 220 4.14 3.73 3.56
N VAL A 221 4.07 4.55 4.63
CA VAL A 221 4.89 4.38 5.83
C VAL A 221 3.97 3.95 6.96
N GLU A 222 4.30 2.85 7.62
CA GLU A 222 3.46 2.23 8.63
C GLU A 222 4.24 2.12 9.95
N PRO A 223 3.62 2.44 11.09
CA PRO A 223 4.24 2.15 12.37
C PRO A 223 4.36 0.65 12.61
N LEU A 224 5.47 0.24 13.21
CA LEU A 224 5.61 -1.13 13.70
C LEU A 224 4.91 -1.27 15.05
N GLU A 225 4.23 -2.39 15.24
CA GLU A 225 3.61 -2.76 16.51
C GLU A 225 4.61 -3.56 17.37
N GLY A 226 4.69 -3.21 18.65
CA GLY A 226 5.40 -3.97 19.66
C GLY A 226 4.60 -5.18 20.15
N GLU A 227 5.17 -5.95 21.08
CA GLU A 227 4.57 -7.19 21.58
C GLU A 227 3.22 -7.00 22.29
N ASP A 228 2.96 -5.79 22.81
CA ASP A 228 1.73 -5.42 23.52
C ASP A 228 0.67 -4.79 22.60
N GLY A 229 0.93 -4.73 21.29
CA GLY A 229 0.07 -4.07 20.30
C GLY A 229 0.13 -2.54 20.35
N SER A 230 1.01 -1.95 21.18
CA SER A 230 1.34 -0.54 21.09
C SER A 230 2.40 -0.29 20.02
N LEU A 231 2.70 0.98 19.73
CA LEU A 231 3.79 1.32 18.81
C LEU A 231 5.14 0.83 19.35
N SER A 232 5.92 0.16 18.50
CA SER A 232 7.28 -0.28 18.82
C SER A 232 8.15 0.93 19.16
N LEU A 233 8.59 1.01 20.42
CA LEU A 233 9.43 2.09 20.93
C LEU A 233 10.91 1.73 20.72
N GLU A 234 11.63 2.48 19.89
CA GLU A 234 13.07 2.35 19.69
C GLU A 234 13.87 2.90 20.87
N GLY A 235 13.36 3.99 21.47
CA GLY A 235 14.04 4.67 22.55
C GLY A 235 13.41 6.01 22.90
N VAL A 236 14.09 6.71 23.81
CA VAL A 236 13.75 8.07 24.23
C VAL A 236 15.02 8.90 24.15
N THR A 237 14.96 10.05 23.49
CA THR A 237 16.07 11.00 23.38
C THR A 237 16.37 11.68 24.71
N ASP A 238 17.53 12.32 24.83
CA ASP A 238 17.92 13.07 26.04
C ASP A 238 16.93 14.19 26.41
N ASP A 239 16.24 14.78 25.43
CA ASP A 239 15.21 15.80 25.64
C ASP A 239 13.79 15.23 25.85
N GLY A 240 13.68 13.90 26.02
CA GLY A 240 12.45 13.21 26.42
C GLY A 240 11.49 12.89 25.28
N ARG A 241 11.91 12.99 24.02
CA ARG A 241 11.09 12.58 22.87
C ARG A 241 11.11 11.07 22.74
N LYS A 242 9.94 10.46 22.65
CA LYS A 242 9.78 9.06 22.24
C LYS A 242 10.08 8.92 20.75
N VAL A 243 10.80 7.87 20.40
CA VAL A 243 11.13 7.49 19.03
C VAL A 243 10.52 6.12 18.75
N PHE A 244 9.68 6.02 17.72
CA PHE A 244 8.97 4.79 17.36
C PHE A 244 9.47 4.23 16.04
N SER A 245 9.50 2.91 15.89
CA SER A 245 9.92 2.24 14.66
C SER A 245 8.85 2.36 13.57
N LEU A 246 9.28 2.59 12.34
CA LEU A 246 8.43 2.60 11.14
C LEU A 246 8.95 1.59 10.10
N PHE A 247 8.03 1.15 9.25
CA PHE A 247 8.27 0.35 8.06
C PHE A 247 7.81 1.12 6.82
N VAL A 248 8.57 1.02 5.72
CA VAL A 248 8.24 1.68 4.45
C VAL A 248 7.82 0.63 3.43
N SER A 249 6.53 0.58 3.11
CA SER A 249 5.90 -0.39 2.22
C SER A 249 6.31 -0.25 0.74
N TYR A 250 6.80 0.94 0.35
CA TYR A 250 7.28 1.24 -1.01
C TYR A 250 8.79 1.45 -1.06
N CYS A 251 9.55 0.59 -0.38
CA CYS A 251 11.00 0.65 -0.45
C CYS A 251 11.55 0.31 -1.85
N ILE A 252 12.70 0.88 -2.18
CA ILE A 252 13.37 0.67 -3.48
C ILE A 252 13.94 -0.75 -3.54
N THR A 253 14.55 -1.21 -2.43
CA THR A 253 15.15 -2.54 -2.37
C THR A 253 14.14 -3.52 -1.79
N THR A 254 13.79 -4.57 -2.54
CA THR A 254 12.82 -5.59 -2.09
C THR A 254 13.40 -6.53 -1.03
N GLU A 255 14.72 -6.68 -0.98
CA GLU A 255 15.46 -7.49 0.00
C GLU A 255 16.83 -6.85 0.30
N PRO A 256 16.89 -5.76 1.08
CA PRO A 256 18.17 -5.21 1.53
C PRO A 256 18.89 -6.25 2.40
N ASP A 257 20.21 -6.36 2.26
CA ASP A 257 20.97 -7.31 3.07
C ASP A 257 21.00 -6.88 4.55
N PHE A 258 21.36 -7.82 5.43
CA PHE A 258 21.37 -7.56 6.87
C PHE A 258 22.34 -6.43 7.27
N GLU A 259 23.43 -6.23 6.54
CA GLU A 259 24.41 -5.18 6.83
C GLU A 259 23.84 -3.81 6.44
N GLU A 260 23.13 -3.72 5.32
CA GLU A 260 22.45 -2.52 4.84
C GLU A 260 21.29 -2.13 5.77
N VAL A 261 20.47 -3.09 6.19
CA VAL A 261 19.40 -2.85 7.19
C VAL A 261 20.01 -2.38 8.52
N ALA A 262 21.07 -3.03 8.99
CA ALA A 262 21.72 -2.64 10.25
C ALA A 262 22.33 -1.23 10.16
N ALA A 263 23.00 -0.90 9.05
CA ALA A 263 23.56 0.43 8.82
C ALA A 263 22.46 1.50 8.74
N SER A 264 21.34 1.19 8.09
CA SER A 264 20.18 2.06 7.99
C SER A 264 19.55 2.32 9.37
N VAL A 265 19.30 1.26 10.15
CA VAL A 265 18.76 1.39 11.51
C VAL A 265 19.68 2.25 12.39
N GLU A 266 20.99 2.04 12.33
CA GLU A 266 21.96 2.84 13.09
C GLU A 266 21.93 4.32 12.65
N ALA A 267 21.89 4.59 11.34
CA ALA A 267 21.79 5.94 10.82
C ALA A 267 20.48 6.64 11.24
N LEU A 268 19.37 5.91 11.27
CA LEU A 268 18.07 6.40 11.73
C LEU A 268 18.07 6.72 13.22
N ARG A 269 18.72 5.87 14.05
CA ARG A 269 18.91 6.12 15.49
C ARG A 269 19.70 7.41 15.70
N GLN A 270 20.82 7.58 15.00
CA GLN A 270 21.63 8.79 15.08
C GLN A 270 20.85 10.04 14.62
N ALA A 271 20.08 9.94 13.53
CA ALA A 271 19.24 11.03 13.05
C ALA A 271 18.12 11.40 14.04
N ALA A 272 17.61 10.43 14.79
CA ALA A 272 16.63 10.63 15.85
C ALA A 272 17.24 11.11 17.18
N GLY A 273 18.57 11.12 17.32
CA GLY A 273 19.25 11.48 18.57
C GLY A 273 19.25 10.37 19.62
N LEU A 274 19.28 9.10 19.18
CA LEU A 274 19.43 7.89 20.01
C LEU A 274 20.84 7.32 19.98
#